data_AF-A0A2G9TCS1-F1
#
_entry.id   AF-A0A2G9TCS1-F1
#
_cell.length_a   1.000
_cell.length_b   1.000
_cell.length_c   1.000
_cell.angle_alpha   90.00
_cell.angle_beta   90.00
_cell.angle_gamma   90.00
#
_symmetry.space_group_name_H-M   'P 1'
#
loop_
_entity.id
_entity.type
_entity.pdbx_description
1 polymer ?
#
loop_
_entity_poly.entity_id
_entity_poly.type
_entity_poly.pdbx_seq_one_letter_code
_entity_poly.pdbx_strand_id
1 'polypeptide(L)'
;MAVQSTSCSGLPHSPITQQDPSIVLRCYKFSADALPFYMAEEACQSFGGHLVSFQEGLENAMVAETAQQQRIGSPFWIGLNKLNGNAWSYTDDSQVSFTNWQDSK
;
A
#
# COMPACT_ATOMS: atom_id res chain seq x y z
N MET A 1 6.85 -11.19 0.05
CA MET A 1 6.54 -10.20 1.09
C MET A 1 5.72 -9.12 0.45
N ALA A 2 4.86 -8.44 1.21
CA ALA A 2 3.92 -7.47 0.66
C ALA A 2 3.51 -6.42 1.70
N VAL A 3 3.05 -5.27 1.22
CA VAL A 3 2.40 -4.25 2.05
C VAL A 3 0.99 -4.02 1.54
N GLN A 4 0.03 -4.06 2.45
CA GLN A 4 -1.38 -3.79 2.21
C GLN A 4 -1.71 -2.38 2.71
N SER A 5 -2.59 -1.67 2.00
CA SER A 5 -3.28 -0.48 2.52
C SER A 5 -4.80 -0.68 2.55
N THR A 6 -5.45 -0.14 3.56
CA THR A 6 -6.92 -0.09 3.67
C THR A 6 -7.37 1.17 4.41
N SER A 7 -8.64 1.56 4.27
CA SER A 7 -9.25 2.56 5.14
C SER A 7 -9.31 2.02 6.56
N CYS A 8 -8.83 2.80 7.53
CA CYS A 8 -8.80 2.37 8.93
C CYS A 8 -10.22 2.15 9.47
N SER A 9 -10.67 0.89 9.45
CA SER A 9 -11.95 0.48 10.00
C SER A 9 -11.72 0.04 11.45
N GLY A 10 -12.25 0.79 12.43
CA GLY A 10 -12.27 0.35 13.83
C GLY A 10 -11.18 0.87 14.76
N LEU A 11 -10.57 2.03 14.49
CA LEU A 11 -9.94 2.78 15.59
C LEU A 11 -11.04 3.22 16.57
N PRO A 12 -10.82 3.21 17.90
CA PRO A 12 -11.72 3.89 18.81
C PRO A 12 -11.83 5.32 18.30
N HIS A 13 -13.04 5.76 17.97
CA HIS A 13 -13.33 7.07 17.40
C HIS A 13 -12.52 8.14 18.13
N SER A 14 -11.38 8.52 17.57
CA SER A 14 -10.63 9.64 18.09
C SER A 14 -11.46 10.86 17.70
N PRO A 15 -11.78 11.78 18.63
CA PRO A 15 -12.69 12.90 18.36
C PRO A 15 -12.27 13.79 17.17
N ILE A 16 -11.02 13.66 16.72
CA ILE A 16 -10.39 14.37 15.61
C ILE A 16 -10.95 13.92 14.24
N THR A 17 -11.20 12.62 14.02
CA THR A 17 -11.69 12.14 12.69
C THR A 17 -13.17 12.43 12.45
N GLN A 18 -13.91 12.87 13.48
CA GLN A 18 -15.32 13.28 13.34
C GLN A 18 -15.48 14.76 12.95
N GLN A 19 -14.40 15.57 13.00
CA GLN A 19 -14.47 17.01 12.74
C GLN A 19 -14.00 17.42 11.35
N ASP A 20 -13.26 16.56 10.63
CA ASP A 20 -12.82 16.85 9.26
C ASP A 20 -12.99 15.62 8.34
N PRO A 21 -13.98 15.62 7.43
CA PRO A 21 -14.18 14.57 6.44
C PRO A 21 -13.05 14.49 5.39
N SER A 22 -12.12 15.45 5.39
CA SER A 22 -10.94 15.47 4.52
C SER A 22 -9.81 14.58 5.04
N ILE A 23 -9.86 14.15 6.32
CA ILE A 23 -8.86 13.27 6.90
C ILE A 23 -9.17 11.82 6.52
N VAL A 24 -8.67 11.40 5.36
CA VAL A 24 -8.66 9.99 4.96
C VAL A 24 -7.55 9.28 5.73
N LEU A 25 -7.90 8.53 6.77
CA LEU A 25 -6.93 7.75 7.52
C LEU A 25 -6.69 6.40 6.84
N ARG A 26 -5.44 6.18 6.42
CA ARG A 26 -5.00 4.95 5.76
C ARG A 26 -4.16 4.08 6.69
N CYS A 27 -4.51 2.81 6.77
CA CYS A 27 -3.87 1.82 7.62
C CYS A 27 -3.01 0.88 6.78
N TYR A 28 -1.84 0.50 7.29
CA TYR A 28 -0.89 -0.36 6.61
C TYR A 28 -0.69 -1.68 7.37
N LYS A 29 -0.64 -2.78 6.61
CA LYS A 29 -0.29 -4.09 7.13
C LYS A 29 0.87 -4.67 6.33
N PHE A 30 1.89 -5.13 7.03
CA PHE A 30 3.07 -5.71 6.43
C PHE A 30 3.02 -7.22 6.54
N SER A 31 3.23 -7.93 5.43
CA SER A 31 3.32 -9.39 5.39
C SER A 31 4.74 -9.84 5.07
N ALA A 32 5.25 -10.74 5.92
CA ALA A 32 6.52 -11.43 5.73
C ALA A 32 6.40 -12.62 4.74
N ASP A 33 5.19 -12.98 4.30
CA ASP A 33 4.99 -14.15 3.44
C ASP A 33 5.53 -13.91 2.03
N ALA A 34 6.36 -14.83 1.55
CA ALA A 34 6.95 -14.78 0.21
C ALA A 34 5.97 -15.35 -0.84
N LEU A 35 4.96 -14.57 -1.19
CA LEU A 35 3.96 -14.94 -2.20
C LEU A 35 4.25 -14.31 -3.58
N PRO A 36 3.85 -14.95 -4.69
CA PRO A 36 3.73 -14.30 -6.00
C PRO A 36 2.78 -13.10 -5.95
N PHE A 37 2.95 -12.14 -6.88
CA PHE A 37 2.17 -10.89 -6.91
C PHE A 37 0.65 -11.12 -6.78
N TYR A 38 0.06 -12.01 -7.60
CA TYR A 38 -1.39 -12.24 -7.60
C TYR A 38 -1.89 -12.83 -6.28
N MET A 39 -1.13 -13.75 -5.66
CA MET A 39 -1.48 -14.33 -4.37
C MET A 39 -1.33 -13.30 -3.24
N ALA A 40 -0.35 -12.40 -3.35
CA ALA A 40 -0.17 -11.32 -2.39
C ALA A 40 -1.35 -10.33 -2.44
N GLU A 41 -1.83 -9.99 -3.64
CA GLU A 41 -3.05 -9.20 -3.83
C GLU A 41 -4.29 -9.90 -3.27
N GLU A 42 -4.50 -11.18 -3.60
CA GLU A 42 -5.63 -11.96 -3.06
C GLU A 42 -5.59 -12.04 -1.53
N ALA A 43 -4.40 -12.22 -0.95
CA ALA A 43 -4.23 -12.18 0.50
C ALA A 43 -4.60 -10.82 1.08
N CYS A 44 -4.22 -9.71 0.45
CA CYS A 44 -4.62 -8.35 0.87
C CYS A 44 -6.15 -8.17 0.80
N GLN A 45 -6.78 -8.64 -0.28
CA GLN A 45 -8.23 -8.60 -0.46
C GLN A 45 -8.98 -9.40 0.60
N SER A 46 -8.44 -10.56 0.99
CA SER A 46 -9.01 -11.37 2.09
C SER A 46 -9.02 -10.65 3.44
N PHE A 47 -8.16 -9.63 3.62
CA PHE A 47 -8.11 -8.75 4.79
C PHE A 47 -8.84 -7.41 4.57
N GLY A 48 -9.63 -7.27 3.51
CA GLY A 48 -10.42 -6.05 3.25
C GLY A 48 -9.58 -4.85 2.77
N GLY A 49 -8.49 -5.09 2.05
CA GLY A 49 -7.75 -4.02 1.38
C GLY A 49 -7.04 -4.54 0.14
N HIS A 50 -6.05 -3.79 -0.33
CA HIS A 50 -5.29 -4.11 -1.54
C HIS A 50 -3.80 -3.96 -1.27
N LEU A 51 -2.96 -4.51 -2.14
CA LEU A 51 -1.55 -4.12 -2.16
C LEU A 51 -1.44 -2.59 -2.22
N VAL A 52 -0.51 -2.03 -1.46
CA VAL A 52 -0.43 -0.59 -1.23
C VAL A 52 -0.28 0.21 -2.52
N SER A 53 -1.11 1.25 -2.66
CA SER A 53 -0.96 2.31 -3.65
C SER A 53 -0.23 3.51 -3.04
N PHE A 54 0.50 4.32 -3.81
CA PHE A 54 1.13 5.54 -3.30
C PHE A 54 0.66 6.76 -4.08
N GLN A 55 0.23 7.78 -3.34
CA GLN A 55 -0.17 9.07 -3.91
C GLN A 55 0.89 10.16 -3.73
N GLU A 56 1.80 9.98 -2.77
CA GLU A 56 2.81 10.98 -2.45
C GLU A 56 4.12 10.35 -1.95
N GLY A 57 5.21 11.11 -2.06
CA GLY A 57 6.54 10.65 -1.66
C GLY A 57 6.70 10.44 -0.16
N LEU A 58 6.01 11.24 0.67
CA LEU A 58 6.07 11.12 2.13
C LEU A 58 5.49 9.76 2.58
N GLU A 59 4.36 9.39 2.02
CA GLU A 59 3.70 8.10 2.26
C GLU A 59 4.58 6.92 1.84
N ASN A 60 5.21 7.02 0.67
CA ASN A 60 6.17 6.01 0.20
C ASN A 60 7.37 5.85 1.15
N ALA A 61 7.95 6.97 1.60
CA ALA A 61 9.08 6.97 2.52
C ALA A 61 8.72 6.36 3.88
N MET A 62 7.56 6.73 4.44
CA MET A 62 7.07 6.19 5.71
C MET A 62 6.88 4.66 5.66
N VAL A 63 6.26 4.15 4.58
CA VAL A 63 6.05 2.70 4.41
C VAL A 63 7.39 1.98 4.25
N ALA A 64 8.32 2.54 3.49
CA ALA A 64 9.65 1.96 3.32
C ALA A 64 10.44 1.90 4.64
N GLU A 65 10.43 2.98 5.42
CA GLU A 65 11.08 3.02 6.74
C GLU A 65 10.43 2.02 7.70
N THR A 66 9.10 1.95 7.74
CA THR A 66 8.37 1.01 8.60
C THR A 66 8.66 -0.44 8.22
N ALA A 67 8.73 -0.76 6.92
CA ALA A 67 9.11 -2.09 6.45
C ALA A 67 10.51 -2.48 6.95
N GLN A 68 11.47 -1.55 6.89
CA GLN A 68 12.83 -1.77 7.41
C GLN A 68 12.83 -2.00 8.92
N GLN A 69 12.11 -1.18 9.70
CA GLN A 69 12.00 -1.32 11.15
C GLN A 69 11.36 -2.67 11.55
N GLN A 70 10.34 -3.12 10.81
CA GLN A 70 9.68 -4.41 11.02
C GLN A 70 10.46 -5.60 10.42
N ARG A 71 11.64 -5.37 9.83
CA ARG A 71 12.47 -6.39 9.18
C ARG A 71 11.72 -7.18 8.11
N ILE A 72 10.79 -6.52 7.43
CA ILE A 72 10.16 -7.05 6.23
C ILE A 72 11.23 -7.04 5.15
N GLY A 73 11.61 -8.22 4.68
CA GLY A 73 12.66 -8.35 3.67
C GLY A 73 12.33 -7.57 2.39
N SER A 74 13.39 -7.11 1.73
CA SER A 74 13.32 -6.50 0.39
C SER A 74 13.70 -7.55 -0.66
N PRO A 75 13.02 -7.61 -1.82
CA PRO A 75 11.89 -6.75 -2.24
C PRO A 75 10.53 -7.20 -1.65
N PHE A 76 9.58 -6.27 -1.57
CA PHE A 76 8.18 -6.54 -1.23
C PHE A 76 7.23 -6.00 -2.31
N TRP A 77 6.06 -6.62 -2.44
CA TRP A 77 5.03 -6.22 -3.40
C TRP A 77 4.29 -4.96 -2.95
N ILE A 78 3.97 -4.13 -3.94
CA ILE A 78 3.06 -2.98 -3.90
C ILE A 78 2.03 -3.16 -5.01
N GLY A 79 0.96 -2.36 -5.05
CA GLY A 79 -0.15 -2.57 -6.00
C GLY A 79 0.14 -2.16 -7.45
N LEU A 80 1.25 -1.47 -7.72
CA LEU A 80 1.56 -0.90 -9.04
C LEU A 80 1.93 -1.99 -10.04
N ASN A 81 1.19 -2.09 -11.14
CA ASN A 81 1.32 -3.17 -12.11
C ASN A 81 0.92 -2.76 -13.55
N LYS A 82 1.18 -3.63 -14.52
CA LYS A 82 0.76 -3.52 -15.94
C LYS A 82 -0.06 -4.72 -16.40
N LEU A 83 -0.85 -5.32 -15.51
CA LEU A 83 -1.64 -6.52 -15.85
C LEU A 83 -2.82 -6.18 -16.76
N ASN A 84 -3.35 -4.96 -16.67
CA ASN A 84 -4.52 -4.49 -17.41
C ASN A 84 -4.16 -3.71 -18.70
N GLY A 85 -2.98 -3.96 -19.28
CA GLY A 85 -2.54 -3.36 -20.54
C GLY A 85 -1.14 -2.75 -20.49
N ASN A 86 -0.90 -1.71 -21.31
CA ASN A 86 0.44 -1.14 -21.46
C ASN A 86 0.77 -0.01 -20.46
N ALA A 87 -0.23 0.45 -19.71
CA ALA A 87 -0.11 1.53 -18.73
C ALA A 87 0.05 0.99 -17.30
N TRP A 88 0.80 1.71 -16.46
CA TRP A 88 0.87 1.42 -15.03
C TRP A 88 -0.47 1.75 -14.35
N SER A 89 -0.93 0.88 -13.47
CA SER A 89 -2.17 1.02 -12.69
C SER A 89 -2.00 0.36 -11.33
N TYR A 90 -2.71 0.84 -10.31
CA TYR A 90 -2.78 0.16 -9.01
C TYR A 90 -3.92 -0.88 -8.99
N THR A 91 -3.80 -1.89 -8.12
CA THR A 91 -4.82 -2.94 -7.95
C THR A 91 -6.08 -2.47 -7.21
N ASP A 92 -6.03 -1.32 -6.54
CA ASP A 92 -7.13 -0.69 -5.82
C ASP A 92 -7.85 0.40 -6.64
N ASP A 93 -7.59 0.45 -7.95
CA ASP A 93 -8.08 1.46 -8.89
C ASP A 93 -7.64 2.91 -8.58
N SER A 94 -6.68 3.09 -7.66
CA SER A 94 -6.09 4.40 -7.39
C SER A 94 -5.39 4.98 -8.62
N GLN A 95 -5.48 6.30 -8.78
CA GLN A 95 -4.73 7.01 -9.81
C GLN A 95 -3.23 6.88 -9.56
N VAL A 96 -2.46 6.69 -10.64
CA VAL A 96 -0.99 6.78 -10.60
C VAL A 96 -0.59 8.25 -10.71
N SER A 97 -0.45 8.92 -9.57
CA SER A 97 -0.02 10.33 -9.46
C SER A 97 1.45 10.49 -9.05
N PHE A 98 2.02 9.45 -8.44
CA PHE A 98 3.38 9.41 -7.91
C PHE A 98 4.10 8.14 -8.36
N THR A 99 5.40 8.28 -8.65
CA THR A 99 6.30 7.15 -8.94
C THR A 99 7.68 7.41 -8.35
N ASN A 100 8.29 6.37 -7.76
CA ASN A 100 9.64 6.39 -7.21
C ASN A 100 10.49 5.30 -7.85
N TRP A 101 10.77 5.45 -9.15
CA TRP A 101 11.54 4.46 -9.89
C TRP A 101 13.02 4.57 -9.53
N GLN A 102 13.68 3.43 -9.36
CA GLN A 102 15.14 3.40 -9.27
C GLN A 102 15.72 3.77 -10.64
N ASP A 103 16.77 4.61 -10.64
CA ASP A 103 17.49 4.93 -11.86
C ASP A 103 18.02 3.66 -12.54
N SER A 104 17.87 3.60 -13.86
CA SER A 104 18.50 2.60 -14.70
C SER A 104 20.01 2.74 -14.54
N LYS A 105 20.64 1.75 -13.91
CA LYS A 105 22.11 1.61 -13.89
C LYS A 105 22.66 1.40 -15.29
#